data_AF-A0A9D9SEN8-F1
#
_entry.id   AF-A0A9D9SEN8-F1
#
_cell.length_a   1.000
_cell.length_b   1.000
_cell.length_c   1.000
_cell.angle_alpha   90.00
_cell.angle_beta   90.00
_cell.angle_gamma   90.00
#
_symmetry.space_group_name_H-M   'P 1'
#
loop_
_entity.id
_entity.type
_entity.pdbx_description
1 polymer ?
#
loop_
_entity_poly.entity_id
_entity_poly.type
_entity_poly.pdbx_seq_one_letter_code
_entity_poly.pdbx_strand_id
1 'polypeptide(L)'
;MRAIKQREVVIEFERIQLIRKRAKTRLAKCGVCGTDRDFVCVAVAAELFGIVETDLYSFIRTKHVHLIRDTEICLTSLMAAIGERQNGERTRLIGNGSGSPDRSISGSEEKQSGENKYEEL
;
A
#
# COMPACT_ATOMS: atom_id res chain seq x y z
N MET A 1 47.16 -5.10 42.12
CA MET A 1 46.26 -5.77 41.15
C MET A 1 45.46 -4.70 40.42
N ARG A 2 45.50 -4.64 39.07
CA ARG A 2 44.76 -3.62 38.29
C ARG A 2 43.34 -4.14 38.03
N ALA A 3 42.32 -3.40 38.47
CA ALA A 3 40.92 -3.72 38.22
C ALA A 3 40.63 -3.63 36.72
N ILE A 4 40.23 -4.74 36.11
CA ILE A 4 39.83 -4.80 34.70
C ILE A 4 38.42 -4.20 34.61
N LYS A 5 38.29 -3.05 33.96
CA LYS A 5 36.98 -2.45 33.64
C LYS A 5 36.26 -3.34 32.62
N GLN A 6 35.28 -4.11 33.07
CA GLN A 6 34.37 -4.82 32.17
C GLN A 6 33.39 -3.83 31.53
N ARG A 7 33.10 -4.04 30.24
CA ARG A 7 32.08 -3.31 29.49
C ARG A 7 31.03 -4.30 29.02
N GLU A 8 29.77 -3.95 29.23
CA GLU A 8 28.62 -4.72 28.76
C GLU A 8 28.14 -4.11 27.45
N VAL A 9 27.84 -4.97 26.47
CA VAL A 9 27.28 -4.58 25.17
C VAL A 9 25.91 -5.22 25.08
N VAL A 10 24.88 -4.40 25.05
CA VAL A 10 23.48 -4.83 24.86
C VAL A 10 23.13 -4.63 23.39
N ILE A 11 22.70 -5.70 22.74
CA ILE A 11 22.24 -5.67 21.35
C ILE A 11 20.77 -6.11 21.35
N GLU A 12 19.88 -5.17 21.05
CA GLU A 12 18.44 -5.41 20.93
C GLU A 12 18.06 -5.51 19.45
N PHE A 13 17.36 -6.57 19.08
CA PHE A 13 16.87 -6.79 17.73
C PHE A 13 15.33 -6.72 17.74
N GLU A 14 14.77 -5.70 17.09
CA GLU A 14 13.34 -5.62 16.83
C GLU A 14 12.98 -6.53 15.63
N ARG A 15 12.21 -7.60 15.88
CA ARG A 15 11.71 -8.49 14.81
C ARG A 15 10.34 -8.03 14.34
N ILE A 16 10.26 -7.53 13.11
CA ILE A 16 8.99 -7.23 12.44
C ILE A 16 8.25 -8.56 12.19
N GLN A 17 7.09 -8.75 12.82
CA GLN A 17 6.20 -9.89 12.55
C GLN A 17 5.24 -9.54 11.41
N LEU A 18 5.15 -10.39 10.39
CA LEU A 18 4.18 -10.24 9.30
C LEU A 18 2.82 -10.86 9.71
N ILE A 19 1.81 -10.02 9.93
CA ILE A 19 0.43 -10.47 10.16
C ILE A 19 -0.31 -10.54 8.82
N ARG A 20 -0.70 -11.75 8.38
CA ARG A 20 -1.52 -11.94 7.18
C ARG A 20 -2.98 -12.17 7.56
N LYS A 21 -3.82 -11.16 7.33
CA LYS A 21 -5.29 -11.29 7.41
C LYS A 21 -5.89 -11.41 6.00
N ARG A 22 -7.03 -12.08 5.89
CA ARG A 22 -7.76 -12.27 4.62
C ARG A 22 -9.21 -11.82 4.80
N ALA A 23 -9.76 -11.20 3.77
CA ALA A 23 -11.17 -10.85 3.69
C ALA A 23 -11.70 -11.14 2.29
N LYS A 24 -13.01 -11.37 2.19
CA LYS A 24 -13.70 -11.43 0.90
C LYS A 24 -13.86 -10.02 0.36
N THR A 25 -13.54 -9.85 -0.91
CA THR A 25 -13.77 -8.61 -1.66
C THR A 25 -14.83 -8.83 -2.73
N ARG A 26 -15.38 -7.72 -3.21
CA ARG A 26 -16.31 -7.71 -4.34
C ARG A 26 -15.73 -6.82 -5.43
N LEU A 27 -15.61 -7.34 -6.64
CA LEU A 27 -15.20 -6.54 -7.79
C LEU A 27 -16.38 -5.68 -8.26
N ALA A 28 -16.16 -4.37 -8.40
CA ALA A 28 -17.17 -3.44 -8.89
C ALA A 28 -16.53 -2.21 -9.54
N LYS A 29 -17.28 -1.52 -10.40
CA LYS A 29 -16.83 -0.24 -10.95
C LYS A 29 -16.85 0.85 -9.88
N CYS A 30 -15.71 1.49 -9.65
CA CYS A 30 -15.63 2.63 -8.73
C CYS A 30 -16.04 3.91 -9.46
N GLY A 31 -17.01 4.65 -8.90
CA GLY A 31 -17.48 5.91 -9.47
C GLY A 31 -16.42 7.00 -9.56
N VAL A 32 -15.40 6.96 -8.69
CA VAL A 32 -14.33 7.97 -8.67
C VAL A 32 -13.08 7.50 -9.41
N CYS A 33 -12.69 6.22 -9.29
CA CYS A 33 -11.52 5.72 -10.03
C CYS A 33 -11.80 5.48 -11.52
N GLY A 34 -13.07 5.37 -11.93
CA GLY A 34 -13.47 5.12 -13.31
C GLY A 34 -13.28 3.69 -13.83
N THR A 35 -12.65 2.82 -13.03
CA THR A 35 -12.31 1.42 -13.39
C THR A 35 -12.85 0.43 -12.37
N ASP A 36 -12.80 -0.86 -12.73
CA ASP A 36 -13.16 -1.95 -11.82
C ASP A 36 -12.11 -2.09 -10.72
N ARG A 37 -12.58 -2.12 -9.47
CA ARG A 37 -11.78 -2.17 -8.25
C ARG A 37 -12.37 -3.17 -7.28
N ASP A 38 -11.51 -3.67 -6.39
CA ASP A 38 -11.96 -4.44 -5.25
C ASP A 38 -12.57 -3.54 -4.17
N PHE A 39 -13.73 -3.96 -3.70
CA PHE A 39 -14.45 -3.35 -2.59
C PHE A 39 -14.51 -4.31 -1.41
N VAL A 40 -14.45 -3.74 -0.21
CA VAL A 40 -14.59 -4.47 1.06
C VAL A 40 -15.60 -3.77 1.95
N CYS A 41 -16.40 -4.52 2.70
CA CYS A 41 -17.32 -3.95 3.68
C CYS A 41 -16.55 -3.15 4.75
N VAL A 42 -17.10 -2.03 5.22
CA VAL A 42 -16.46 -1.16 6.22
C VAL A 42 -16.17 -1.93 7.51
N ALA A 43 -17.14 -2.69 8.04
CA ALA A 43 -16.96 -3.52 9.23
C ALA A 43 -15.80 -4.53 9.07
N VAL A 44 -15.73 -5.21 7.91
CA VAL A 44 -14.66 -6.17 7.62
C VAL A 44 -13.31 -5.47 7.49
N ALA A 45 -13.26 -4.29 6.88
CA ALA A 45 -12.04 -3.49 6.83
C ALA A 45 -11.58 -3.08 8.25
N ALA A 46 -12.49 -2.66 9.12
CA ALA A 46 -12.17 -2.31 10.50
C ALA A 46 -11.51 -3.49 11.25
N GLU A 47 -12.06 -4.70 11.12
CA GLU A 47 -11.47 -5.93 11.67
C GLU A 47 -10.08 -6.25 11.08
N LEU A 48 -9.90 -6.06 9.77
CA LEU A 48 -8.60 -6.25 9.11
C LEU A 48 -7.54 -5.29 9.69
N PHE A 49 -7.88 -4.02 9.84
CA PHE A 49 -6.95 -3.02 10.35
C PHE A 49 -6.86 -3.02 11.89
N GLY A 50 -7.73 -3.78 12.58
CA GLY A 50 -7.74 -3.83 14.04
C GLY A 50 -8.12 -2.50 14.68
N ILE A 51 -9.02 -1.76 14.03
CA ILE A 51 -9.49 -0.43 14.47
C ILE A 51 -11.00 -0.47 14.70
N VAL A 52 -11.51 0.49 15.46
CA VAL A 52 -12.95 0.65 15.67
C VAL A 52 -13.60 1.17 14.39
N GLU A 53 -14.78 0.65 14.05
CA GLU A 53 -15.49 1.02 12.82
C GLU A 53 -15.79 2.52 12.73
N THR A 54 -16.13 3.16 13.85
CA THR A 54 -16.35 4.62 13.93
C THR A 54 -15.11 5.43 13.59
N ASP A 55 -13.93 4.93 13.97
CA ASP A 55 -12.65 5.58 13.67
C ASP A 55 -12.32 5.43 12.19
N LEU A 56 -12.62 4.25 11.62
CA LEU A 56 -12.48 4.02 10.19
C LEU A 56 -13.41 4.92 9.38
N TYR A 57 -14.67 5.10 9.79
CA TYR A 57 -15.59 6.05 9.15
C TYR A 57 -15.07 7.49 9.20
N SER A 58 -14.53 7.90 10.35
CA SER A 58 -13.93 9.23 10.51
C SER A 58 -12.71 9.41 9.60
N PHE A 59 -11.87 8.38 9.49
CA PHE A 59 -10.75 8.35 8.56
C PHE A 59 -11.19 8.44 7.11
N ILE A 60 -12.18 7.65 6.70
CA ILE A 60 -12.74 7.65 5.33
C ILE A 60 -13.23 9.04 4.93
N ARG A 61 -13.96 9.72 5.82
CA ARG A 61 -14.45 11.08 5.58
C ARG A 61 -13.30 12.09 5.46
N THR A 62 -12.31 12.00 6.35
CA THR A 62 -11.18 12.94 6.40
C THR A 62 -10.23 12.78 5.21
N LYS A 63 -10.02 11.53 4.77
CA LYS A 63 -9.11 11.19 3.66
C LYS A 63 -9.81 11.03 2.32
N HIS A 64 -11.11 11.35 2.26
CA HIS A 64 -11.94 11.24 1.06
C HIS A 64 -11.84 9.87 0.37
N VAL A 65 -11.82 8.79 1.17
CA VAL A 65 -11.74 7.43 0.64
C VAL A 65 -13.05 7.08 -0.07
N HIS A 66 -12.95 6.45 -1.26
CA HIS A 66 -14.12 6.20 -2.09
C HIS A 66 -15.02 5.11 -1.50
N LEU A 67 -16.31 5.41 -1.39
CA LEU A 67 -17.35 4.51 -0.90
C LEU A 67 -18.36 4.16 -2.00
N ILE A 68 -18.94 2.97 -1.89
CA ILE A 68 -20.17 2.58 -2.59
C ILE A 68 -21.25 2.33 -1.53
N ARG A 69 -22.39 3.01 -1.70
CA ARG A 69 -23.59 2.88 -0.85
C ARG A 69 -23.32 3.04 0.66
N ASP A 70 -22.26 3.76 1.03
CA ASP A 70 -21.80 3.98 2.41
C ASP A 70 -21.42 2.72 3.22
N THR A 71 -21.42 1.54 2.58
CA THR A 71 -21.15 0.26 3.23
C THR A 71 -19.87 -0.41 2.76
N GLU A 72 -19.38 -0.06 1.57
CA GLU A 72 -18.23 -0.71 0.95
C GLU A 72 -17.16 0.29 0.50
N ILE A 73 -15.91 -0.02 0.81
CA ILE A 73 -14.75 0.85 0.59
C ILE A 73 -13.95 0.34 -0.61
N CYS A 74 -13.56 1.25 -1.50
CA CYS A 74 -12.61 0.96 -2.57
C CYS A 74 -11.21 0.71 -1.97
N LEU A 75 -10.70 -0.52 -2.10
CA LEU A 75 -9.42 -0.90 -1.49
C LEU A 75 -8.25 -0.11 -2.04
N THR A 76 -8.23 0.23 -3.33
CA THR A 76 -7.14 1.04 -3.91
C THR A 76 -7.07 2.44 -3.29
N SER A 77 -8.21 3.11 -3.12
CA SER A 77 -8.28 4.43 -2.50
C SER A 77 -7.90 4.36 -1.02
N LEU A 78 -8.37 3.33 -0.31
CA LEU A 78 -8.02 3.11 1.09
C LEU A 78 -6.52 2.90 1.28
N MET A 79 -5.90 2.06 0.45
CA MET A 79 -4.47 1.79 0.52
C MET A 79 -3.61 2.99 0.15
N ALA A 80 -4.04 3.81 -0.81
CA ALA A 80 -3.38 5.08 -1.12
C ALA A 80 -3.39 6.02 0.09
N ALA A 81 -4.55 6.18 0.74
CA ALA A 81 -4.70 7.03 1.93
C ALA A 81 -3.89 6.53 3.14
N ILE A 82 -3.74 5.22 3.29
CA ILE A 82 -2.89 4.63 4.35
C ILE A 82 -1.41 4.81 4.01
N GLY A 83 -1.02 4.62 2.75
CA GLY A 83 0.35 4.79 2.28
C GLY A 83 0.90 6.20 2.48
N GLU A 84 0.06 7.23 2.34
CA GLU A 84 0.43 8.62 2.67
C GLU A 84 0.81 8.83 4.13
N ARG A 85 0.31 7.97 5.04
CA ARG A 85 0.58 8.05 6.48
C ARG A 85 1.85 7.29 6.87
N GLN A 86 2.25 6.30 6.08
CA GLN A 86 3.37 5.40 6.37
C GLN A 86 4.61 5.79 5.54
N ASN A 87 5.33 6.82 5.98
CA ASN A 87 6.72 7.04 5.56
C ASN A 87 7.61 5.94 6.16
N GLY A 88 7.59 4.74 5.58
CA GLY A 88 8.56 3.67 5.88
C GLY A 88 8.03 2.23 5.83
N GLU A 89 6.76 2.00 6.15
CA GLU A 89 6.18 0.65 6.19
C GLU A 89 5.40 0.35 4.91
N ARG A 90 5.89 -0.60 4.09
CA ARG A 90 5.24 -0.98 2.83
C ARG A 90 4.06 -1.92 3.08
N THR A 91 2.85 -1.40 3.16
CA THR A 91 1.64 -2.22 3.10
C THR A 91 1.37 -2.65 1.65
N ARG A 92 1.42 -3.96 1.35
CA ARG A 92 1.14 -4.52 0.01
C ARG A 92 -0.16 -5.31 0.01
N LEU A 93 -1.05 -5.01 -0.94
CA LEU A 93 -2.16 -5.90 -1.30
C LEU A 93 -1.60 -7.07 -2.10
N ILE A 94 -1.84 -8.30 -1.64
CA ILE A 94 -1.47 -9.53 -2.38
C ILE A 94 -2.76 -10.16 -2.90
N GLY A 95 -3.01 -10.00 -4.20
CA GLY A 95 -4.07 -10.73 -4.89
C GLY A 95 -3.56 -12.12 -5.29
N ASN A 96 -4.24 -13.18 -4.83
CA ASN A 96 -4.05 -14.51 -5.39
C ASN A 96 -4.87 -14.60 -6.70
N GLY A 97 -4.43 -13.89 -7.73
CA GLY A 97 -4.94 -14.02 -9.10
C GLY A 97 -3.88 -14.71 -9.95
N SER A 98 -4.21 -15.85 -10.53
CA SER A 98 -3.40 -16.52 -11.55
C SER A 98 -3.19 -15.59 -12.76
N GLY A 99 -1.96 -15.09 -12.97
CA GLY A 99 -1.59 -14.27 -14.14
C GLY A 99 -0.22 -13.57 -14.01
N SER A 100 0.82 -14.24 -14.51
CA SER A 100 2.25 -13.92 -14.72
C SER A 100 2.61 -12.59 -15.43
N PRO A 101 3.90 -12.24 -15.68
CA PRO A 101 5.15 -12.46 -14.93
C PRO A 101 5.93 -11.14 -14.65
N ASP A 102 6.98 -11.28 -13.85
CA ASP A 102 8.04 -10.31 -13.57
C ASP A 102 8.46 -9.43 -14.75
N ARG A 103 8.56 -8.12 -14.49
CA ARG A 103 9.56 -7.27 -15.14
C ARG A 103 10.35 -6.50 -14.08
N SER A 104 11.48 -7.11 -13.72
CA SER A 104 12.69 -6.41 -13.33
C SER A 104 12.99 -5.33 -14.37
N ILE A 105 13.05 -4.06 -13.96
CA ILE A 105 13.78 -3.04 -14.72
C ILE A 105 14.90 -2.56 -13.80
N SER A 106 16.01 -3.27 -13.91
CA SER A 106 17.35 -2.78 -13.59
C SER A 106 17.66 -1.57 -14.47
N GLY A 107 18.29 -0.55 -13.89
CA GLY A 107 18.72 0.63 -14.61
C GLY A 107 19.86 0.37 -15.59
N SER A 108 20.05 1.34 -16.49
CA SER A 108 21.34 1.79 -17.00
C SER A 108 21.11 2.94 -17.99
N GLU A 109 21.67 4.08 -17.60
CA GLU A 109 22.41 5.08 -18.39
C GLU A 109 22.28 5.15 -19.92
N GLU A 110 22.21 6.41 -20.36
CA GLU A 110 22.86 7.01 -21.53
C GLU A 110 22.78 6.30 -22.89
N LYS A 111 22.03 6.94 -23.81
CA LYS A 111 22.43 7.01 -25.22
C LYS A 111 22.20 8.40 -25.79
N GLN A 112 23.32 9.04 -26.17
CA GLN A 112 23.39 10.05 -27.22
C GLN A 112 22.98 9.45 -28.57
N SER A 113 22.20 10.20 -29.35
CA SER A 113 22.13 10.24 -30.83
C SER A 113 20.87 11.07 -31.15
N GLY A 114 20.91 12.17 -31.89
CA GLY A 114 21.45 12.24 -33.24
C GLY A 114 20.27 12.51 -34.19
N GLU A 115 20.20 13.75 -34.66
CA GLU A 115 19.71 14.24 -35.97
C GLU A 115 18.32 13.91 -36.55
N ASN A 116 17.78 14.98 -37.16
CA ASN A 116 16.84 15.07 -38.29
C ASN A 116 15.35 14.75 -38.04
N LYS A 117 14.46 15.70 -38.35
CA LYS A 117 13.92 15.89 -39.71
C LYS A 117 13.05 17.15 -39.85
N TYR A 118 12.95 17.55 -41.10
CA TYR A 118 12.25 18.65 -41.77
C TYR A 118 10.72 18.76 -41.57
N GLU A 119 10.19 19.84 -42.16
CA GLU A 119 8.80 20.14 -42.57
C GLU A 119 7.99 20.87 -41.48
N GLU A 120 7.27 21.98 -41.72
CA GLU A 120 6.77 22.63 -42.93
C GLU A 120 6.14 23.99 -42.52
N LEU A 121 5.99 24.91 -43.50
CA LEU A 121 5.29 26.21 -43.53
C LEU A 121 6.06 27.48 -43.11
#